data_AF-A0A2D3NXH5-F1
#
_entry.id   AF-A0A2D3NXH5-F1
#
_cell.length_a   1.000
_cell.length_b   1.000
_cell.length_c   1.000
_cell.angle_alpha   90.00
_cell.angle_beta   90.00
_cell.angle_gamma   90.00
#
_symmetry.space_group_name_H-M   'P 1'
#
loop_
_entity.id
_entity.type
_entity.pdbx_description
1 polymer ?
#
loop_
_entity_poly.entity_id
_entity_poly.type
_entity_poly.pdbx_seq_one_letter_code
_entity_poly.pdbx_strand_id
1 'polypeptide(L)'
;MERVVYIRGKFKGTNKEMKEAYLYAKEMMTKYDLKPQYIGVIATEGWEKPRILTIKRKEKQLLEDLEKNKKIESIQVITKEMEGKEIIGNRSYFFINKKYGIIGFWTNTNIEKVNFEEILEEMKKYVEPGIEEICDWESDSSPIVYVYEGEKILIPDKKFPKKVTHIYKKVTPLDIPIEV
;
A
#
# COMPACT_ATOMS: atom_id res chain seq x y z
N MET A 1 15.98 5.62 6.77
CA MET A 1 14.71 5.78 7.51
C MET A 1 13.60 5.49 6.54
N GLU A 2 12.58 4.78 6.97
CA GLU A 2 11.42 4.44 6.15
C GLU A 2 10.15 4.94 6.84
N ARG A 3 9.15 5.38 6.08
CA ARG A 3 7.87 5.83 6.65
C ARG A 3 6.71 5.15 5.96
N VAL A 4 5.74 4.75 6.78
CA VAL A 4 4.49 4.14 6.36
C VAL A 4 3.34 5.05 6.78
N VAL A 5 2.35 5.17 5.91
CA VAL A 5 0.99 5.60 6.26
C VAL A 5 0.02 4.52 5.81
N TYR A 6 -0.89 4.10 6.66
CA TYR A 6 -1.91 3.13 6.28
C TYR A 6 -3.22 3.32 7.03
N ILE A 7 -4.27 2.78 6.42
CA ILE A 7 -5.57 2.58 7.04
C ILE A 7 -5.90 1.10 6.96
N ARG A 8 -6.31 0.53 8.09
CA ARG A 8 -7.00 -0.74 8.16
C ARG A 8 -8.45 -0.50 8.57
N GLY A 9 -9.39 -1.11 7.85
CA GLY A 9 -10.81 -0.95 8.15
C GLY A 9 -11.68 -1.58 7.09
N LYS A 10 -12.78 -0.93 6.73
CA LYS A 10 -13.76 -1.49 5.78
C LYS A 10 -13.63 -0.79 4.44
N PHE A 11 -13.29 -1.52 3.38
CA PHE A 11 -13.19 -0.93 2.04
C PHE A 11 -14.53 -0.35 1.60
N LYS A 12 -14.54 0.94 1.25
CA LYS A 12 -15.70 1.66 0.75
C LYS A 12 -15.73 1.48 -0.77
N GLY A 13 -16.61 0.60 -1.24
CA GLY A 13 -17.01 0.58 -2.65
C GLY A 13 -16.58 -0.62 -3.46
N THR A 14 -16.63 -0.42 -4.77
CA THR A 14 -16.60 -1.42 -5.84
C THR A 14 -15.27 -1.36 -6.58
N ASN A 15 -15.20 -1.85 -7.81
CA ASN A 15 -14.02 -1.68 -8.65
C ASN A 15 -13.83 -0.23 -9.11
N LYS A 16 -14.88 0.59 -9.08
CA LYS A 16 -14.77 2.02 -9.39
C LYS A 16 -13.84 2.73 -8.40
N GLU A 17 -14.09 2.61 -7.11
CA GLU A 17 -13.27 3.22 -6.05
C GLU A 17 -11.85 2.64 -6.05
N MET A 18 -11.69 1.36 -6.42
CA MET A 18 -10.38 0.75 -6.57
C MET A 18 -9.59 1.32 -7.75
N LYS A 19 -10.26 1.63 -8.87
CA LYS A 19 -9.68 2.34 -10.02
C LYS A 19 -9.26 3.76 -9.64
N GLU A 20 -10.12 4.49 -8.93
CA GLU A 20 -9.83 5.85 -8.45
C GLU A 20 -8.61 5.85 -7.50
N ALA A 21 -8.58 4.94 -6.53
CA ALA A 21 -7.44 4.77 -5.63
C ALA A 21 -6.13 4.41 -6.36
N TYR A 22 -6.20 3.56 -7.40
CA TYR A 22 -5.04 3.25 -8.24
C TYR A 22 -4.52 4.47 -9.00
N LEU A 23 -5.41 5.27 -9.60
CA LEU A 23 -5.04 6.49 -10.33
C LEU A 23 -4.46 7.54 -9.39
N TYR A 24 -5.09 7.75 -8.23
CA TYR A 24 -4.59 8.60 -7.16
C TYR A 24 -3.18 8.19 -6.73
N ALA A 25 -2.95 6.89 -6.50
CA ALA A 25 -1.63 6.37 -6.11
C ALA A 25 -0.56 6.77 -7.14
N LYS A 26 -0.84 6.62 -8.45
CA LYS A 26 0.12 7.02 -9.49
C LYS A 26 0.39 8.52 -9.50
N GLU A 27 -0.66 9.34 -9.39
CA GLU A 27 -0.55 10.79 -9.40
C GLU A 27 0.25 11.29 -8.19
N MET A 28 -0.13 10.85 -7.00
CA MET A 28 0.52 11.19 -5.74
C MET A 28 1.99 10.75 -5.74
N MET A 29 2.29 9.52 -6.16
CA MET A 29 3.68 9.06 -6.25
C MET A 29 4.48 9.93 -7.25
N THR A 30 3.89 10.29 -8.38
CA THR A 30 4.54 11.19 -9.36
C THR A 30 4.79 12.59 -8.78
N LYS A 31 3.85 13.15 -8.00
CA LYS A 31 3.98 14.43 -7.29
C LYS A 31 5.23 14.48 -6.39
N TYR A 32 5.66 13.34 -5.86
CA TYR A 32 6.82 13.24 -4.95
C TYR A 32 8.06 12.60 -5.61
N ASP A 33 8.18 12.67 -6.94
CA ASP A 33 9.29 12.12 -7.73
C ASP A 33 9.47 10.60 -7.63
N LEU A 34 8.43 9.88 -7.20
CA LEU A 34 8.39 8.43 -7.09
C LEU A 34 7.75 7.84 -8.35
N LYS A 35 8.49 7.82 -9.45
CA LYS A 35 7.94 7.36 -10.74
C LYS A 35 7.38 5.93 -10.65
N PRO A 36 6.08 5.70 -10.81
CA PRO A 36 5.52 4.36 -10.81
C PRO A 36 6.01 3.57 -12.03
N GLN A 37 6.53 2.37 -11.82
CA GLN A 37 7.10 1.54 -12.90
C GLN A 37 6.43 0.17 -12.98
N TYR A 38 6.03 -0.37 -11.83
CA TYR A 38 5.51 -1.72 -11.73
C TYR A 38 4.19 -1.78 -10.99
N ILE A 39 3.40 -2.81 -11.28
CA ILE A 39 2.17 -3.16 -10.60
C ILE A 39 2.19 -4.60 -10.13
N GLY A 40 1.67 -4.85 -8.94
CA GLY A 40 1.23 -6.16 -8.50
C GLY A 40 -0.29 -6.21 -8.53
N VAL A 41 -0.87 -7.30 -9.01
CA VAL A 41 -2.32 -7.50 -9.02
C VAL A 41 -2.61 -8.91 -8.54
N ILE A 42 -3.52 -9.03 -7.58
CA ILE A 42 -4.09 -10.31 -7.15
C ILE A 42 -5.57 -10.28 -7.53
N ALA A 43 -5.98 -11.24 -8.34
CA ALA A 43 -7.34 -11.39 -8.83
C ALA A 43 -7.67 -12.88 -8.98
N THR A 44 -8.96 -13.21 -8.98
CA THR A 44 -9.39 -14.62 -9.09
C THR A 44 -9.27 -15.16 -10.53
N GLU A 45 -9.24 -14.29 -11.53
CA GLU A 45 -9.24 -14.64 -12.96
C GLU A 45 -8.40 -13.66 -13.78
N GLY A 46 -7.81 -14.12 -14.89
CA GLY A 46 -7.07 -13.27 -15.85
C GLY A 46 -5.67 -12.83 -15.42
N TRP A 47 -5.27 -13.16 -14.18
CA TRP A 47 -3.95 -12.88 -13.61
C TRP A 47 -3.36 -14.20 -13.08
N GLU A 48 -2.68 -14.95 -13.96
CA GLU A 48 -2.31 -16.35 -13.73
C GLU A 48 -1.47 -16.60 -12.47
N LYS A 49 -0.67 -15.63 -12.02
CA LYS A 49 0.16 -15.71 -10.80
C LYS A 49 0.38 -14.33 -10.17
N PRO A 50 0.46 -14.21 -8.83
CA PRO A 50 0.93 -13.00 -8.17
C PRO A 50 2.36 -12.68 -8.63
N ARG A 51 2.51 -11.65 -9.45
CA ARG A 51 3.80 -11.21 -9.99
C ARG A 51 3.81 -9.70 -10.10
N ILE A 52 5.00 -9.13 -9.94
CA ILE A 52 5.27 -7.73 -10.23
C ILE A 52 5.48 -7.59 -11.74
N LEU A 53 4.66 -6.76 -12.39
CA LEU A 53 4.65 -6.55 -13.83
C LEU A 53 4.87 -5.08 -14.16
N THR A 54 5.43 -4.78 -15.32
CA THR A 54 5.62 -3.39 -15.76
C THR A 54 4.26 -2.71 -16.06
N ILE A 55 4.01 -1.53 -15.49
CA ILE A 55 2.78 -0.75 -15.69
C ILE A 55 2.50 -0.55 -17.18
N LYS A 56 3.51 -0.11 -17.95
CA LYS A 56 3.40 0.16 -19.39
C LYS A 56 2.75 -0.98 -20.19
N ARG A 57 2.93 -2.25 -19.78
CA ARG A 57 2.39 -3.42 -20.49
C ARG A 57 1.04 -3.89 -19.96
N LYS A 58 0.71 -3.60 -18.70
CA LYS A 58 -0.38 -4.26 -17.98
C LYS A 58 -1.44 -3.31 -17.43
N GLU A 59 -1.21 -2.00 -17.44
CA GLU A 59 -2.17 -1.00 -16.98
C GLU A 59 -3.48 -1.06 -17.77
N LYS A 60 -3.43 -1.14 -19.10
CA LYS A 60 -4.64 -1.25 -19.93
C LYS A 60 -5.51 -2.45 -19.51
N GLN A 61 -4.89 -3.61 -19.30
CA GLN A 61 -5.59 -4.82 -18.83
C GLN A 61 -6.24 -4.58 -17.46
N LEU A 62 -5.51 -3.99 -16.50
CA LEU A 62 -6.04 -3.69 -15.17
C LEU A 62 -7.26 -2.76 -15.23
N LEU A 63 -7.19 -1.68 -16.02
CA LEU A 63 -8.28 -0.72 -16.13
C LEU A 63 -9.52 -1.36 -16.78
N GLU A 64 -9.36 -2.17 -17.83
CA GLU A 64 -10.46 -2.92 -18.44
C GLU A 64 -11.07 -3.95 -17.49
N ASP A 65 -10.24 -4.65 -16.71
CA ASP A 65 -10.71 -5.64 -15.74
C ASP A 65 -11.51 -4.99 -14.60
N LEU A 66 -11.09 -3.80 -14.14
CA LEU A 66 -11.83 -2.99 -13.17
C LEU A 66 -13.17 -2.53 -13.74
N GLU A 67 -13.19 -2.00 -14.97
CA GLU A 67 -14.42 -1.56 -15.67
C GLU A 67 -15.41 -2.70 -15.91
N LYS A 68 -14.91 -3.90 -16.21
CA LYS A 68 -15.72 -5.12 -16.37
C LYS A 68 -16.12 -5.76 -15.04
N ASN A 69 -15.86 -5.10 -13.91
CA ASN A 69 -16.18 -5.58 -12.57
C ASN A 69 -15.60 -6.97 -12.25
N LYS A 70 -14.43 -7.32 -12.79
CA LYS A 70 -13.76 -8.58 -12.43
C LYS A 70 -13.32 -8.56 -10.97
N LYS A 71 -13.28 -9.73 -10.33
CA LYS A 71 -12.89 -9.85 -8.92
C LYS A 71 -11.38 -9.62 -8.75
N ILE A 72 -11.01 -8.38 -8.43
CA ILE A 72 -9.65 -7.97 -8.06
C ILE A 72 -9.59 -7.81 -6.54
N GLU A 73 -8.68 -8.54 -5.90
CA GLU A 73 -8.51 -8.55 -4.45
C GLU A 73 -7.54 -7.46 -3.99
N SER A 74 -6.45 -7.27 -4.73
CA SER A 74 -5.46 -6.26 -4.39
C SER A 74 -4.73 -5.71 -5.61
N ILE A 75 -4.30 -4.45 -5.48
CA ILE A 75 -3.45 -3.75 -6.42
C ILE A 75 -2.29 -3.13 -5.63
N GLN A 76 -1.09 -3.26 -6.16
CA GLN A 76 0.11 -2.60 -5.67
C GLN A 76 0.71 -1.76 -6.79
N VAL A 77 1.13 -0.54 -6.50
CA VAL A 77 1.86 0.36 -7.39
C VAL A 77 3.25 0.55 -6.82
N ILE A 78 4.30 0.29 -7.61
CA ILE A 78 5.67 0.18 -7.11
C ILE A 78 6.63 1.05 -7.93
N THR A 79 7.50 1.73 -7.19
CA THR A 79 8.73 2.35 -7.72
C THR A 79 9.90 1.52 -7.23
N LYS A 80 10.73 1.09 -8.18
CA LYS A 80 11.95 0.33 -7.91
C LYS A 80 13.13 1.27 -7.91
N GLU A 81 14.11 0.94 -7.09
CA GLU A 81 15.44 1.51 -7.18
C GLU A 81 16.26 0.74 -8.21
N MET A 82 16.96 1.47 -9.07
CA MET A 82 17.64 0.93 -10.24
C MET A 82 19.10 1.38 -10.26
N GLU A 83 20.03 0.46 -10.51
CA GLU A 83 21.41 0.76 -10.87
C GLU A 83 21.63 0.34 -12.34
N GLY A 84 21.67 1.31 -13.24
CA GLY A 84 21.64 1.05 -14.68
C GLY A 84 20.37 0.32 -15.11
N LYS A 85 20.48 -0.98 -15.43
CA LYS A 85 19.36 -1.85 -15.84
C LYS A 85 18.92 -2.81 -14.73
N GLU A 86 19.61 -2.85 -13.60
CA GLU A 86 19.36 -3.80 -12.52
C GLU A 86 18.45 -3.20 -11.46
N ILE A 87 17.52 -4.01 -10.93
CA ILE A 87 16.67 -3.64 -9.79
C ILE A 87 17.44 -3.98 -8.53
N ILE A 88 17.78 -2.97 -7.73
CA ILE A 88 18.50 -3.15 -6.47
C ILE A 88 17.59 -3.08 -5.24
N GLY A 89 16.38 -2.53 -5.38
CA GLY A 89 15.48 -2.39 -4.25
C GLY A 89 14.09 -1.85 -4.59
N ASN A 90 13.27 -1.69 -3.55
CA ASN A 90 12.05 -0.90 -3.61
C ASN A 90 12.35 0.50 -3.07
N ARG A 91 11.81 1.52 -3.74
CA ARG A 91 11.88 2.92 -3.28
C ARG A 91 10.58 3.38 -2.63
N SER A 92 9.48 2.88 -3.16
CA SER A 92 8.15 3.10 -2.59
C SER A 92 7.16 2.08 -3.12
N TYR A 93 6.09 1.87 -2.36
CA TYR A 93 4.90 1.20 -2.88
C TYR A 93 3.63 1.76 -2.25
N PHE A 94 2.60 1.84 -3.06
CA PHE A 94 1.23 2.06 -2.64
C PHE A 94 0.48 0.74 -2.79
N PHE A 95 -0.36 0.37 -1.84
CA PHE A 95 -1.09 -0.89 -1.90
C PHE A 95 -2.53 -0.72 -1.44
N ILE A 96 -3.41 -1.42 -2.14
CA ILE A 96 -4.86 -1.48 -1.89
C ILE A 96 -5.21 -2.95 -1.80
N ASN A 97 -5.74 -3.38 -0.67
CA ASN A 97 -6.15 -4.75 -0.44
C ASN A 97 -7.59 -4.78 0.09
N LYS A 98 -8.53 -5.16 -0.77
CA LYS A 98 -9.95 -5.27 -0.41
C LYS A 98 -10.21 -6.39 0.58
N LYS A 99 -9.53 -7.53 0.40
CA LYS A 99 -9.74 -8.74 1.21
C LYS A 99 -9.46 -8.47 2.69
N TYR A 100 -8.39 -7.73 2.98
CA TYR A 100 -8.01 -7.38 4.36
C TYR A 100 -8.47 -5.97 4.78
N GLY A 101 -9.11 -5.22 3.87
CA GLY A 101 -9.59 -3.87 4.15
C GLY A 101 -8.46 -2.88 4.42
N ILE A 102 -7.34 -3.00 3.70
CA ILE A 102 -6.14 -2.21 3.92
C ILE A 102 -5.84 -1.34 2.71
N ILE A 103 -5.48 -0.09 2.98
CA ILE A 103 -4.84 0.82 2.02
C ILE A 103 -3.63 1.44 2.68
N GLY A 104 -2.53 1.60 1.96
CA GLY A 104 -1.34 2.20 2.54
C GLY A 104 -0.29 2.58 1.53
N PHE A 105 0.66 3.37 2.00
CA PHE A 105 1.79 3.87 1.26
C PHE A 105 3.05 3.80 2.13
N TRP A 106 4.12 3.31 1.54
CA TRP A 106 5.44 3.26 2.15
C TRP A 106 6.48 3.86 1.22
N THR A 107 7.47 4.54 1.80
CA THR A 107 8.66 4.97 1.09
C THR A 107 9.87 5.07 2.01
N ASN A 108 11.06 4.84 1.43
CA ASN A 108 12.36 5.02 2.08
C ASN A 108 13.14 6.23 1.55
N THR A 109 12.48 7.10 0.79
CA THR A 109 13.08 8.28 0.14
C THR A 109 12.16 9.49 0.29
N ASN A 110 12.70 10.69 0.13
CA ASN A 110 11.92 11.94 0.12
C ASN A 110 10.96 12.12 1.32
N ILE A 111 11.17 11.41 2.43
CA ILE A 111 10.19 11.31 3.54
C ILE A 111 9.81 12.69 4.09
N GLU A 112 10.79 13.58 4.24
CA GLU A 112 10.55 14.94 4.74
C GLU A 112 9.75 15.83 3.77
N LYS A 113 9.71 15.48 2.48
CA LYS A 113 8.96 16.21 1.45
C LYS A 113 7.55 15.67 1.24
N VAL A 114 7.31 14.41 1.63
CA VAL A 114 6.01 13.77 1.45
C VAL A 114 5.07 14.21 2.57
N ASN A 115 3.90 14.73 2.18
CA ASN A 115 2.83 15.02 3.14
C ASN A 115 2.01 13.77 3.44
N PHE A 116 2.40 13.03 4.50
CA PHE A 116 1.72 11.80 4.90
C PHE A 116 0.32 12.04 5.47
N GLU A 117 0.05 13.20 6.06
CA GLU A 117 -1.27 13.56 6.57
C GLU A 117 -2.27 13.80 5.42
N GLU A 118 -1.85 14.50 4.37
CA GLU A 118 -2.63 14.66 3.13
C GLU A 118 -2.93 13.29 2.51
N ILE A 119 -1.91 12.41 2.44
CA ILE A 119 -2.09 11.06 1.90
C ILE A 119 -3.09 10.26 2.73
N LEU A 120 -2.98 10.31 4.06
CA LEU A 120 -3.90 9.62 4.96
C LEU A 120 -5.35 10.09 4.75
N GLU A 121 -5.56 11.40 4.64
CA GLU A 121 -6.90 11.97 4.47
C GLU A 121 -7.52 11.56 3.13
N GLU A 122 -6.73 11.57 2.05
CA GLU A 122 -7.19 11.08 0.74
C GLU A 122 -7.56 9.59 0.76
N MET A 123 -6.81 8.76 1.50
CA MET A 123 -7.10 7.33 1.63
C MET A 123 -8.47 7.04 2.28
N LYS A 124 -8.98 7.92 3.15
CA LYS A 124 -10.28 7.76 3.84
C LYS A 124 -11.48 7.80 2.90
N LYS A 125 -11.30 8.31 1.67
CA LYS A 125 -12.31 8.25 0.60
C LYS A 125 -12.62 6.81 0.19
N TYR A 126 -11.62 5.93 0.26
CA TYR A 126 -11.69 4.54 -0.24
C TYR A 126 -11.87 3.50 0.87
N VAL A 127 -11.58 3.85 2.13
CA VAL A 127 -11.67 2.93 3.27
C VAL A 127 -12.29 3.66 4.46
N GLU A 128 -13.24 3.00 5.12
CA GLU A 128 -13.74 3.41 6.43
C GLU A 128 -12.69 3.06 7.48
N PRO A 129 -12.07 4.07 8.12
CA PRO A 129 -10.94 3.82 8.98
C PRO A 129 -11.40 3.18 10.30
N GLY A 130 -10.76 2.07 10.66
CA GLY A 130 -10.82 1.58 12.03
C GLY A 130 -9.47 1.62 12.73
N ILE A 131 -8.37 1.55 11.98
CA ILE A 131 -7.03 1.92 12.42
C ILE A 131 -6.42 2.82 11.35
N GLU A 132 -5.94 3.98 11.77
CA GLU A 132 -5.16 4.90 10.96
C GLU A 132 -3.79 5.03 11.62
N GLU A 133 -2.71 4.89 10.88
CA GLU A 133 -1.36 5.01 11.44
C GLU A 133 -0.38 5.64 10.46
N ILE A 134 0.47 6.52 11.00
CA ILE A 134 1.68 7.03 10.36
C ILE A 134 2.83 6.70 11.30
N CYS A 135 3.83 5.99 10.80
CA CYS A 135 4.97 5.59 11.62
C CYS A 135 6.27 5.49 10.81
N ASP A 136 7.38 5.75 11.49
CA ASP A 136 8.70 5.40 11.00
C ASP A 136 8.99 3.93 11.29
N TRP A 137 9.47 3.25 10.26
CA TRP A 137 9.80 1.84 10.28
C TRP A 137 11.32 1.66 10.30
N GLU A 138 11.82 1.08 11.39
CA GLU A 138 13.24 0.84 11.65
C GLU A 138 13.46 -0.68 11.78
N SER A 139 13.46 -1.38 10.64
CA SER A 139 13.73 -2.82 10.57
C SER A 139 14.22 -3.24 9.19
N ASP A 140 15.00 -4.32 9.14
CA ASP A 140 15.36 -5.00 7.88
C ASP A 140 14.20 -5.83 7.29
N SER A 141 13.11 -5.99 8.05
CA SER A 141 11.90 -6.67 7.58
C SER A 141 10.96 -5.71 6.85
N SER A 142 10.15 -6.23 5.92
CA SER A 142 9.23 -5.39 5.16
C SER A 142 8.13 -4.82 6.06
N PRO A 143 7.88 -3.49 6.03
CA PRO A 143 6.81 -2.87 6.82
C PRO A 143 5.42 -3.38 6.45
N ILE A 144 5.26 -3.98 5.27
CA ILE A 144 3.97 -4.57 4.88
C ILE A 144 3.51 -5.64 5.88
N VAL A 145 4.44 -6.37 6.49
CA VAL A 145 4.13 -7.41 7.48
C VAL A 145 3.51 -6.77 8.72
N TYR A 146 4.04 -5.63 9.16
CA TYR A 146 3.46 -4.84 10.26
C TYR A 146 2.05 -4.36 9.94
N VAL A 147 1.82 -3.89 8.72
CA VAL A 147 0.50 -3.41 8.32
C VAL A 147 -0.55 -4.53 8.34
N TYR A 148 -0.18 -5.77 7.99
CA TYR A 148 -1.09 -6.92 8.04
C TYR A 148 -1.27 -7.50 9.45
N GLU A 149 -0.19 -7.62 10.22
CA GLU A 149 -0.16 -8.37 11.48
C GLU A 149 -0.11 -7.49 12.73
N GLY A 150 -0.07 -6.17 12.58
CA GLY A 150 -0.08 -5.22 13.68
C GLY A 150 1.09 -5.38 14.65
N GLU A 151 0.85 -5.07 15.93
CA GLU A 151 1.88 -5.06 16.96
C GLU A 151 2.39 -6.46 17.33
N LYS A 152 1.69 -7.53 16.92
CA LYS A 152 2.10 -8.92 17.19
C LYS A 152 3.49 -9.23 16.67
N ILE A 153 3.88 -8.62 15.55
CA ILE A 153 5.19 -8.87 14.94
C ILE A 153 6.34 -8.15 15.64
N LEU A 154 6.02 -7.20 16.53
CA LEU A 154 7.01 -6.46 17.32
C LEU A 154 7.49 -7.28 18.53
N ILE A 155 6.82 -8.40 18.84
CA ILE A 155 7.28 -9.35 19.85
C ILE A 155 8.65 -9.88 19.40
N PRO A 156 9.73 -9.67 20.17
CA PRO A 156 11.08 -10.01 19.74
C PRO A 156 11.26 -11.52 19.53
N ASP A 157 11.50 -11.94 18.28
CA ASP A 157 11.81 -13.33 17.93
C ASP A 157 13.32 -13.60 17.76
N LYS A 158 14.15 -12.63 18.16
CA LYS A 158 15.63 -12.59 18.08
C LYS A 158 16.24 -12.66 16.67
N LYS A 159 15.44 -12.75 15.59
CA LYS A 159 15.98 -12.83 14.21
C LYS A 159 16.25 -11.47 13.58
N PHE A 160 15.33 -10.51 13.75
CA PHE A 160 15.49 -9.15 13.24
C PHE A 160 15.02 -8.14 14.28
N PRO A 161 15.80 -7.09 14.59
CA PRO A 161 15.27 -5.98 15.37
C PRO A 161 14.16 -5.30 14.56
N LYS A 162 13.01 -5.11 15.22
CA LYS A 162 11.86 -4.40 14.67
C LYS A 162 11.54 -3.26 15.61
N LYS A 163 11.69 -2.03 15.12
CA LYS A 163 11.31 -0.84 15.87
C LYS A 163 10.38 0.01 15.03
N VAL A 164 9.33 0.50 15.68
CA VAL A 164 8.31 1.38 15.09
C VAL A 164 8.23 2.63 15.93
N THR A 165 8.45 3.78 15.30
CA THR A 165 8.26 5.08 15.94
C THR A 165 6.95 5.66 15.42
N HIS A 166 5.93 5.72 16.28
CA HIS A 166 4.60 6.17 15.91
C HIS A 166 4.54 7.70 15.88
N ILE A 167 4.04 8.25 14.77
CA ILE A 167 3.86 9.70 14.57
C ILE A 167 2.39 10.06 14.77
N TYR A 168 1.51 9.25 14.21
CA TYR A 168 0.07 9.37 14.38
C TYR A 168 -0.53 7.97 14.49
N LYS A 169 -1.47 7.78 15.42
CA LYS A 169 -2.27 6.57 15.52
C LYS A 169 -3.67 6.94 16.01
N LYS A 170 -4.67 6.45 15.31
CA LYS A 170 -6.07 6.58 15.72
C LYS A 170 -6.79 5.26 15.51
N VAL A 171 -7.49 4.81 16.54
CA VAL A 171 -8.33 3.62 16.49
C VAL A 171 -9.78 4.08 16.60
N THR A 172 -10.60 3.68 15.65
CA THR A 172 -12.03 3.95 15.61
C THR A 172 -12.76 2.60 15.57
N PRO A 173 -13.66 2.32 16.53
CA PRO A 173 -14.46 1.10 16.49
C PRO A 173 -15.27 1.03 15.19
N LEU A 174 -15.27 -0.14 14.55
CA LEU A 174 -16.15 -0.45 13.43
C LEU A 174 -17.13 -1.54 13.86
N ASP A 175 -18.25 -1.63 13.13
CA ASP A 175 -19.23 -2.72 13.30
C ASP A 175 -18.69 -4.10 12.86
N ILE A 176 -17.44 -4.15 12.38
CA ILE A 176 -16.73 -5.36 12.01
C ILE A 176 -15.50 -5.51 12.91
N PRO A 177 -15.13 -6.74 13.31
CA PRO A 177 -13.87 -6.98 13.98
C PRO A 177 -12.71 -6.67 13.03
N ILE A 178 -11.77 -5.86 13.52
CA ILE A 178 -10.47 -5.66 12.88
C ILE A 178 -9.51 -6.54 13.65
N GLU A 179 -9.08 -7.66 13.06
CA GLU A 179 -8.02 -8.45 13.66
C GLU A 179 -6.78 -7.55 13.81
N VAL A 180 -6.19 -7.49 15.00
CA VAL A 180 -4.93 -6.77 15.25
C VAL A 180 -3.87 -7.80 15.56
#